data_AF-A0A166G7U6-F1
#
_entry.id   AF-A0A166G7U6-F1
#
_cell.length_a   1.000
_cell.length_b   1.000
_cell.length_c   1.000
_cell.angle_alpha   90.00
_cell.angle_beta   90.00
_cell.angle_gamma   90.00
#
_symmetry.space_group_name_H-M   'P 1'
#
loop_
_entity.id
_entity.type
_entity.pdbx_description
1 polymer ?
#
loop_
_entity_poly.entity_id
_entity_poly.type
_entity_poly.pdbx_seq_one_letter_code
_entity_poly.pdbx_strand_id
1 'polypeptide(L)'
;MIEDALRYQTQGDDWVKRVALGGVVLFFGFLIVPLFTFQGYMLEVMRRVLRGETDTPPAWDELDLTDITVDGIRHTVVVMGYGLLLTLALAVPGLLVIGGGLGGSEGLLLVGFLVAALLYLIGVLAMAVILPVATGNFVRADSIAAGFDRDVLSSVGTSRTMLMAVVMAFAVNVIVSVGATILGFTIVGYLAVPFLAFVGQSAIMYVWGRGFADAYEEEYGEPPLAPTTATGGTHGSGPATTGTTPSVDEPIGDSDTDQPSWSDDTDESGFGTSAWDDAGDGDSGRRR
;
A
#
# COMPACT_ATOMS: atom_id res chain seq x y z
N MET A 1 -13.29 18.76 -0.77
CA MET A 1 -12.00 18.04 -0.95
C MET A 1 -10.79 18.84 -0.50
N ILE A 2 -10.40 19.96 -1.14
CA ILE A 2 -9.18 20.69 -0.72
C ILE A 2 -9.28 21.21 0.71
N GLU A 3 -10.40 21.82 1.09
CA GLU A 3 -10.59 22.30 2.46
C GLU A 3 -10.59 21.14 3.47
N ASP A 4 -11.30 20.06 3.19
CA ASP A 4 -11.29 18.86 4.04
C ASP A 4 -9.87 18.28 4.20
N ALA A 5 -9.10 18.25 3.11
CA ALA A 5 -7.72 17.76 3.10
C ALA A 5 -6.79 18.63 3.95
N LEU A 6 -6.89 19.96 3.82
CA LEU A 6 -6.09 20.91 4.63
C LEU A 6 -6.51 20.88 6.10
N ARG A 7 -7.81 20.70 6.37
CA ARG A 7 -8.32 20.58 7.74
C ARG A 7 -8.02 19.24 8.37
N TYR A 8 -7.78 18.19 7.59
CA TYR A 8 -7.62 16.80 8.05
C TYR A 8 -6.73 16.68 9.28
N GLN A 9 -5.48 17.14 9.23
CA GLN A 9 -4.56 17.02 10.37
C GLN A 9 -4.94 17.93 11.56
N THR A 10 -5.74 18.97 11.33
CA THR A 10 -6.22 19.92 12.34
C THR A 10 -7.55 19.52 13.00
N GLN A 11 -8.06 18.31 12.72
CA GLN A 11 -9.27 17.79 13.36
C GLN A 11 -8.97 17.13 14.71
N GLY A 12 -9.92 17.28 15.65
CA GLY A 12 -9.87 16.73 17.01
C GLY A 12 -9.07 17.58 17.99
N ASP A 13 -9.11 17.21 19.27
CA ASP A 13 -8.52 17.99 20.36
C ASP A 13 -6.98 17.95 20.37
N ASP A 14 -6.39 16.84 19.92
CA ASP A 14 -4.94 16.59 19.95
C ASP A 14 -4.19 17.03 18.68
N TRP A 15 -4.82 17.85 17.83
CA TRP A 15 -4.23 18.24 16.55
C TRP A 15 -2.88 18.97 16.70
N VAL A 16 -2.71 19.78 17.75
CA VAL A 16 -1.45 20.50 18.01
C VAL A 16 -0.32 19.50 18.27
N LYS A 17 -0.56 18.49 19.11
CA LYS A 17 0.42 17.42 19.40
C LYS A 17 0.77 16.67 18.13
N ARG A 18 -0.22 16.35 17.29
CA ARG A 18 -0.04 15.64 16.02
C ARG A 18 0.83 16.41 15.04
N VAL A 19 0.51 17.68 14.78
CA VAL A 19 1.28 18.55 13.89
C VAL A 19 2.65 18.87 14.47
N ALA A 20 2.77 19.06 15.78
CA ALA A 20 4.05 19.33 16.43
C ALA A 20 5.01 18.14 16.29
N LEU A 21 4.57 16.92 16.63
CA LEU A 21 5.38 15.71 16.48
C LEU A 21 5.70 15.44 15.02
N GLY A 22 4.73 15.57 14.11
CA GLY A 22 4.96 15.38 12.68
C GLY A 22 5.93 16.39 12.08
N GLY A 23 5.82 17.65 12.48
CA GLY A 23 6.78 18.70 12.11
C GLY A 23 8.17 18.45 12.67
N VAL A 24 8.30 17.93 13.90
CA VAL A 24 9.59 17.54 14.50
C VAL A 24 10.21 16.37 13.74
N VAL A 25 9.43 15.33 13.43
CA VAL A 25 9.90 14.19 12.62
C VAL A 25 10.42 14.68 11.27
N LEU A 26 9.67 15.57 10.60
CA LEU A 26 10.08 16.13 9.31
C LEU A 26 11.27 17.09 9.43
N PHE A 27 11.38 17.85 10.51
CA PHE A 27 12.55 18.69 10.81
C PHE A 27 13.83 17.85 10.94
N PHE A 28 13.72 16.67 11.55
CA PHE A 28 14.79 15.67 11.60
C PHE A 28 14.84 14.77 10.36
N GLY A 29 14.10 15.06 9.29
CA GLY A 29 14.03 14.26 8.06
C GLY A 29 15.33 14.19 7.27
N PHE A 30 16.35 14.98 7.62
CA PHE A 30 17.71 14.80 7.09
C PHE A 30 18.37 13.50 7.61
N LEU A 31 17.84 12.94 8.70
CA LEU A 31 18.20 11.63 9.22
C LEU A 31 17.39 10.55 8.48
N ILE A 32 18.06 9.42 8.21
CA ILE A 32 17.47 8.30 7.45
C ILE A 32 16.21 7.75 8.13
N VAL A 33 16.24 7.55 9.45
CA VAL A 33 15.11 6.93 10.19
C VAL A 33 13.86 7.83 10.18
N PRO A 34 13.91 9.10 10.66
CA PRO A 34 12.75 10.01 10.61
C PRO A 34 12.15 10.20 9.22
N LEU A 35 12.97 10.18 8.16
CA LEU A 35 12.48 10.27 6.79
C LEU A 35 11.54 9.12 6.44
N PHE A 36 11.94 7.88 6.76
CA PHE A 36 11.10 6.71 6.53
C PHE A 36 9.90 6.65 7.48
N THR A 37 10.07 7.05 8.74
CA THR A 37 8.97 7.16 9.71
C THR A 37 7.89 8.12 9.22
N PHE A 38 8.29 9.29 8.69
CA PHE A 38 7.38 10.25 8.08
C PHE A 38 6.62 9.64 6.90
N GLN A 39 7.32 8.93 6.02
CA GLN A 39 6.69 8.28 4.87
C GLN A 39 5.68 7.23 5.30
N GLY A 40 6.05 6.42 6.30
CA GLY A 40 5.16 5.46 6.97
C GLY A 40 3.88 6.09 7.50
N TYR A 41 4.02 7.21 8.22
CA TYR A 41 2.87 7.96 8.71
C TYR A 41 1.94 8.41 7.57
N MET A 42 2.50 8.87 6.44
CA MET A 42 1.68 9.24 5.28
C MET A 42 0.93 8.03 4.72
N LEU A 43 1.56 6.85 4.68
CA LEU A 43 0.87 5.63 4.26
C LEU A 43 -0.29 5.29 5.19
N GLU A 44 -0.13 5.49 6.51
CA GLU A 44 -1.23 5.27 7.46
C GLU A 44 -2.35 6.31 7.32
N VAL A 45 -2.02 7.57 7.02
CA VAL A 45 -3.03 8.58 6.63
C VAL A 45 -3.86 8.07 5.47
N MET A 46 -3.20 7.59 4.41
CA MET A 46 -3.92 7.05 3.27
C MET A 46 -4.72 5.82 3.65
N ARG A 47 -4.17 4.92 4.48
CA ARG A 47 -4.84 3.69 4.92
C ARG A 47 -6.14 3.99 5.66
N ARG A 48 -6.16 4.98 6.56
CA ARG A 48 -7.40 5.45 7.21
C ARG A 48 -8.40 6.02 6.20
N VAL A 49 -7.93 6.81 5.23
CA VAL A 49 -8.80 7.35 4.17
C VAL A 49 -9.41 6.25 3.31
N LEU A 50 -8.64 5.21 2.96
CA LEU A 50 -9.12 4.06 2.20
C LEU A 50 -10.17 3.22 2.97
N ARG A 51 -10.12 3.23 4.30
CA ARG A 51 -11.14 2.62 5.17
C ARG A 51 -12.39 3.51 5.36
N GLY A 52 -12.38 4.74 4.86
CA GLY A 52 -13.43 5.74 5.10
C GLY A 52 -13.33 6.47 6.44
N GLU A 53 -12.23 6.29 7.19
CA GLU A 53 -12.00 6.87 8.51
C GLU A 53 -11.42 8.30 8.39
N THR A 54 -12.19 9.23 7.81
CA THR A 54 -11.68 10.58 7.48
C THR A 54 -11.73 11.59 8.62
N ASP A 55 -12.39 11.26 9.73
CA ASP A 55 -12.58 12.16 10.88
C ASP A 55 -11.56 11.91 12.00
N THR A 56 -10.77 10.83 11.88
CA THR A 56 -9.81 10.38 12.89
C THR A 56 -8.40 10.26 12.29
N PRO A 57 -7.66 11.37 12.13
CA PRO A 57 -6.28 11.30 11.63
C PRO A 57 -5.37 10.51 12.58
N PRO A 58 -4.32 9.83 12.07
CA PRO A 58 -3.42 9.03 12.89
C PRO A 58 -2.82 9.81 14.06
N ALA A 59 -2.88 9.25 15.26
CA ALA A 59 -2.23 9.81 16.44
C ALA A 59 -0.91 9.08 16.69
N TRP A 60 0.15 9.81 17.03
CA TRP A 60 1.51 9.24 17.16
C TRP A 60 1.66 8.21 18.27
N ASP A 61 0.80 8.26 19.29
CA ASP A 61 0.76 7.33 20.42
C ASP A 61 0.05 6.01 20.12
N GLU A 62 -0.77 5.97 19.07
CA GLU A 62 -1.44 4.75 18.60
C GLU A 62 -0.56 3.94 17.63
N LEU A 63 0.48 4.56 17.06
CA LEU A 63 1.31 3.96 16.01
C LEU A 63 2.53 3.25 16.58
N ASP A 64 2.81 2.05 16.08
CA ASP A 64 4.13 1.45 16.24
C ASP A 64 5.10 2.14 15.27
N LEU A 65 6.04 2.91 15.85
CA LEU A 65 7.03 3.66 15.07
C LEU A 65 7.91 2.74 14.20
N THR A 66 8.13 1.49 14.63
CA THR A 66 8.93 0.51 13.88
C THR A 66 8.17 0.09 12.63
N ASP A 67 6.90 -0.29 12.79
CA ASP A 67 6.06 -0.77 11.68
C ASP A 67 5.85 0.31 10.63
N ILE A 68 5.53 1.55 11.05
CA ILE A 68 5.40 2.66 10.07
C ILE A 68 6.73 2.93 9.37
N THR A 69 7.86 2.82 10.07
CA THR A 69 9.18 3.03 9.44
C THR A 69 9.46 1.93 8.41
N VAL A 70 9.12 0.67 8.71
CA VAL A 70 9.23 -0.45 7.76
C VAL A 70 8.31 -0.25 6.56
N ASP A 71 7.07 0.17 6.77
CA ASP A 71 6.13 0.53 5.69
C ASP A 71 6.71 1.62 4.80
N GLY A 72 7.32 2.66 5.38
CA GLY A 72 7.99 3.74 4.65
C GLY A 72 9.18 3.26 3.81
N ILE A 73 10.00 2.35 4.35
CA ILE A 73 11.10 1.70 3.60
C ILE A 73 10.52 0.89 2.44
N ARG A 74 9.47 0.11 2.70
CA ARG A 74 8.84 -0.77 1.71
C ARG A 74 8.21 0.03 0.57
N HIS A 75 7.57 1.16 0.89
CA HIS A 75 7.07 2.11 -0.11
C HIS A 75 8.20 2.80 -0.90
N THR A 76 9.32 3.11 -0.24
CA THR A 76 10.49 3.67 -0.93
C THR A 76 11.01 2.71 -2.01
N VAL A 77 10.95 1.39 -1.79
CA VAL A 77 11.30 0.40 -2.82
C VAL A 77 10.38 0.53 -4.05
N VAL A 78 9.08 0.78 -3.84
CA VAL A 78 8.13 1.01 -4.94
C VAL A 78 8.52 2.28 -5.73
N VAL A 79 8.70 3.40 -5.03
CA VAL A 79 9.07 4.69 -5.66
C VAL A 79 10.41 4.57 -6.39
N MET A 80 11.40 3.89 -5.80
CA MET A 80 12.70 3.64 -6.41
C MET A 80 12.58 2.76 -7.65
N GLY A 81 11.70 1.76 -7.66
CA GLY A 81 11.44 0.95 -8.86
C GLY A 81 10.97 1.80 -10.03
N TYR A 82 10.03 2.73 -9.80
CA TYR A 82 9.59 3.66 -10.82
C TYR A 82 10.66 4.70 -11.21
N GLY A 83 11.40 5.22 -10.24
CA GLY A 83 12.52 6.13 -10.50
C GLY A 83 13.62 5.46 -11.33
N LEU A 84 13.88 4.18 -11.10
CA LEU A 84 14.82 3.39 -11.89
C LEU A 84 14.34 3.20 -13.33
N LEU A 85 13.05 2.91 -13.53
CA LEU A 85 12.46 2.81 -14.87
C LEU A 85 12.59 4.12 -15.65
N LEU A 86 12.29 5.25 -15.02
CA LEU A 86 12.46 6.57 -15.63
C LEU A 86 13.95 6.86 -15.94
N THR A 87 14.84 6.55 -14.99
CA THR A 87 16.29 6.72 -15.19
C THR A 87 16.80 5.90 -16.37
N LEU A 88 16.34 4.65 -16.49
CA LEU A 88 16.70 3.77 -17.60
C LEU A 88 16.16 4.30 -18.93
N ALA A 89 14.93 4.83 -18.95
CA ALA A 89 14.37 5.48 -20.15
C ALA A 89 15.18 6.70 -20.59
N LEU A 90 15.74 7.46 -19.63
CA LEU A 90 16.58 8.63 -19.89
C LEU A 90 18.04 8.29 -20.20
N ALA A 91 18.49 7.05 -19.98
CA ALA A 91 19.86 6.65 -20.25
C ALA A 91 20.22 6.78 -21.73
N VAL A 92 19.30 6.45 -22.64
CA VAL A 92 19.50 6.51 -24.10
C VAL A 92 19.77 7.94 -24.58
N PRO A 93 18.90 8.94 -24.34
CA PRO A 93 19.20 10.31 -24.74
C PRO A 93 20.35 10.92 -23.91
N GLY A 94 20.54 10.48 -22.67
CA GLY A 94 21.70 10.86 -21.86
C GLY A 94 23.02 10.47 -22.50
N LEU A 95 23.10 9.28 -23.11
CA LEU A 95 24.28 8.85 -23.86
C LEU A 95 24.53 9.72 -25.10
N LEU A 96 23.47 10.20 -25.77
CA LEU A 96 23.59 11.13 -26.89
C LEU A 96 24.16 12.49 -26.45
N VAL A 97 23.73 13.00 -25.28
CA VAL A 97 24.28 14.23 -24.71
C VAL A 97 25.76 14.04 -24.37
N ILE A 98 26.12 12.97 -23.67
CA ILE A 98 27.51 12.69 -23.30
C ILE A 98 28.39 12.52 -24.56
N GLY A 99 27.93 11.70 -25.51
CA GLY A 99 28.64 11.44 -26.77
C GLY A 99 28.78 12.69 -27.62
N GLY A 100 27.76 13.54 -27.68
CA GLY A 100 27.82 14.81 -28.39
C GLY A 100 28.82 15.78 -27.78
N GLY A 101 28.90 15.83 -26.45
CA GLY A 101 29.85 16.69 -25.72
C GLY A 101 31.29 16.25 -25.88
N LEU A 102 31.55 14.95 -25.76
CA LEU A 102 32.89 14.38 -25.94
C LEU A 102 33.33 14.40 -27.40
N GLY A 103 32.39 14.23 -28.34
CA GLY A 103 32.65 14.22 -29.78
C GLY A 103 32.68 15.59 -30.44
N GLY A 104 32.41 16.68 -29.70
CA GLY A 104 32.39 18.04 -30.25
C GLY A 104 31.26 18.32 -31.24
N SER A 105 30.19 17.53 -31.21
CA SER A 105 29.07 17.63 -32.14
C SER A 105 27.87 18.30 -31.49
N GLU A 106 27.71 19.60 -31.75
CA GLU A 106 26.60 20.41 -31.23
C GLU A 106 25.22 19.88 -31.62
N GLY A 107 25.10 19.28 -32.81
CA GLY A 107 23.86 18.67 -33.28
C GLY A 107 23.40 17.48 -32.42
N LEU A 108 24.32 16.57 -32.08
CA LEU A 108 24.00 15.42 -31.21
C LEU A 108 23.71 15.86 -29.77
N LEU A 109 24.44 16.86 -29.27
CA LEU A 109 24.17 17.48 -27.97
C LEU A 109 22.73 18.03 -27.90
N LEU A 110 22.36 18.84 -28.88
CA LEU A 110 21.05 19.46 -28.93
C LEU A 110 19.94 18.42 -29.05
N VAL A 111 20.08 17.46 -29.96
CA VAL A 111 19.10 16.38 -30.14
C VAL A 111 18.98 15.54 -28.88
N GLY A 112 20.11 15.12 -28.29
CA GLY A 112 20.13 14.36 -27.04
C GLY A 112 19.43 15.11 -25.91
N PHE A 113 19.70 16.41 -25.76
CA PHE A 113 19.07 17.23 -24.74
C PHE A 113 17.57 17.39 -24.96
N LEU A 114 17.12 17.70 -26.18
CA LEU A 114 15.70 17.87 -26.48
C LEU A 114 14.92 16.57 -26.27
N VAL A 115 15.47 15.44 -26.70
CA VAL A 115 14.85 14.12 -26.48
C VAL A 115 14.83 13.77 -24.99
N ALA A 116 15.92 14.01 -24.26
CA ALA A 116 15.96 13.81 -22.80
C ALA A 116 14.93 14.68 -22.08
N ALA A 117 14.83 15.96 -22.43
CA ALA A 117 13.89 16.90 -21.83
C ALA A 117 12.43 16.50 -22.11
N LEU A 118 12.12 16.10 -23.35
CA LEU A 118 10.78 15.62 -23.72
C LEU A 118 10.42 14.32 -22.99
N LEU A 119 11.33 13.34 -22.98
CA LEU A 119 11.10 12.08 -22.27
C LEU A 119 11.00 12.28 -20.76
N TYR A 120 11.78 13.20 -20.20
CA TYR A 120 11.69 13.57 -18.79
C TYR A 120 10.34 14.21 -18.49
N LEU A 121 9.87 15.15 -19.33
CA LEU A 121 8.56 15.77 -19.17
C LEU A 121 7.42 14.74 -19.21
N ILE A 122 7.45 13.84 -20.21
CA ILE A 122 6.47 12.74 -20.32
C ILE A 122 6.55 11.82 -19.10
N GLY A 123 7.76 11.48 -18.67
CA GLY A 123 8.01 10.60 -17.53
C GLY A 123 7.52 11.19 -16.20
N VAL A 124 7.77 12.47 -15.95
CA VAL A 124 7.26 13.18 -14.77
C VAL A 124 5.74 13.26 -14.79
N LEU A 125 5.13 13.54 -15.95
CA LEU A 125 3.68 13.57 -16.07
C LEU A 125 3.06 12.19 -15.85
N ALA A 126 3.68 11.14 -16.38
CA ALA A 126 3.28 9.76 -16.12
C ALA A 126 3.38 9.41 -14.62
N MET A 127 4.50 9.78 -13.99
CA MET A 127 4.73 9.57 -12.55
C MET A 127 3.71 10.31 -11.67
N ALA A 128 3.29 11.52 -12.08
CA ALA A 128 2.28 12.29 -11.35
C ALA A 128 0.93 11.57 -11.24
N VAL A 129 0.62 10.66 -12.18
CA VAL A 129 -0.60 9.84 -12.18
C VAL A 129 -0.34 8.44 -11.62
N ILE A 130 0.79 7.84 -11.96
CA ILE A 130 1.15 6.47 -11.56
C ILE A 130 1.43 6.38 -10.06
N LEU A 131 2.20 7.31 -9.48
CA LEU A 131 2.62 7.20 -8.08
C LEU A 131 1.45 7.20 -7.09
N PRO A 132 0.44 8.07 -7.22
CA PRO A 132 -0.74 8.03 -6.37
C PRO A 132 -1.47 6.68 -6.41
N VAL A 133 -1.65 6.10 -7.61
CA VAL A 133 -2.35 4.81 -7.80
C VAL A 133 -1.50 3.66 -7.27
N ALA A 134 -0.20 3.64 -7.58
CA ALA A 134 0.75 2.67 -7.08
C ALA A 134 0.80 2.68 -5.56
N THR A 135 0.79 3.87 -4.95
CA THR A 135 0.77 4.03 -3.50
C THR A 135 -0.55 3.51 -2.94
N GLY A 136 -1.69 3.92 -3.50
CA GLY A 136 -3.02 3.45 -3.10
C GLY A 136 -3.13 1.93 -3.12
N ASN A 137 -2.71 1.29 -4.21
CA ASN A 137 -2.77 -0.17 -4.34
C ASN A 137 -1.76 -0.89 -3.43
N PHE A 138 -0.57 -0.31 -3.22
CA PHE A 138 0.39 -0.79 -2.24
C PHE A 138 -0.20 -0.82 -0.82
N VAL A 139 -0.95 0.21 -0.42
CA VAL A 139 -1.59 0.29 0.90
C VAL A 139 -2.81 -0.63 0.99
N ARG A 140 -3.60 -0.76 -0.09
CA ARG A 140 -4.74 -1.70 -0.16
C ARG A 140 -4.28 -3.14 0.04
N ALA A 141 -3.31 -3.58 -0.77
CA ALA A 141 -2.93 -4.99 -0.85
C ALA A 141 -1.82 -5.38 0.14
N ASP A 142 -1.26 -4.40 0.85
CA ASP A 142 -0.09 -4.55 1.70
C ASP A 142 1.02 -5.41 1.05
N SER A 143 1.34 -5.14 -0.22
CA SER A 143 2.56 -5.69 -0.84
C SER A 143 3.30 -4.70 -1.75
N ILE A 144 4.62 -4.86 -1.90
CA ILE A 144 5.42 -4.10 -2.90
C ILE A 144 4.93 -4.39 -4.31
N ALA A 145 4.65 -5.67 -4.60
CA ALA A 145 4.28 -6.13 -5.94
C ALA A 145 2.99 -5.49 -6.42
N ALA A 146 2.01 -5.28 -5.53
CA ALA A 146 0.77 -4.59 -5.83
C ALA A 146 0.99 -3.15 -6.30
N GLY A 147 2.05 -2.48 -5.83
CA GLY A 147 2.41 -1.16 -6.32
C GLY A 147 2.70 -1.13 -7.83
N PHE A 148 3.04 -2.26 -8.45
CA PHE A 148 3.37 -2.39 -9.88
C PHE A 148 2.29 -3.10 -10.71
N ASP A 149 1.10 -3.31 -10.14
CA ASP A 149 -0.01 -3.95 -10.82
C ASP A 149 -0.50 -3.11 -12.02
N ARG A 150 -0.19 -3.58 -13.24
CA ARG A 150 -0.47 -2.84 -14.47
C ARG A 150 -1.95 -2.66 -14.74
N ASP A 151 -2.77 -3.62 -14.32
CA ASP A 151 -4.20 -3.58 -14.61
C ASP A 151 -4.81 -2.44 -13.80
N VAL A 152 -4.57 -2.42 -12.48
CA VAL A 152 -5.00 -1.34 -11.58
C VAL A 152 -4.42 0.01 -11.98
N LEU A 153 -3.13 0.06 -12.34
CA LEU A 153 -2.48 1.31 -12.78
C LEU A 153 -3.15 1.91 -14.01
N SER A 154 -3.57 1.07 -14.96
CA SER A 154 -4.17 1.52 -16.21
C SER A 154 -5.65 1.87 -16.04
N SER A 155 -6.44 1.06 -15.34
CA SER A 155 -7.88 1.29 -15.15
C SER A 155 -8.12 2.47 -14.22
N VAL A 156 -7.57 2.42 -13.00
CA VAL A 156 -7.79 3.45 -11.98
C VAL A 156 -7.04 4.74 -12.35
N GLY A 157 -5.81 4.64 -12.86
CA GLY A 157 -4.99 5.81 -13.19
C GLY A 157 -5.51 6.64 -14.37
N THR A 158 -6.27 6.03 -15.29
CA THR A 158 -6.87 6.77 -16.41
C THR A 158 -8.31 7.22 -16.15
N SER A 159 -8.89 6.84 -15.01
CA SER A 159 -10.22 7.29 -14.60
C SER A 159 -10.27 8.82 -14.43
N ARG A 160 -11.41 9.43 -14.79
CA ARG A 160 -11.60 10.88 -14.61
C ARG A 160 -11.51 11.28 -13.14
N THR A 161 -12.05 10.43 -12.26
CA THR A 161 -12.07 10.60 -10.82
C THR A 161 -10.64 10.69 -10.25
N MET A 162 -9.76 9.76 -10.65
CA MET A 162 -8.36 9.79 -10.22
C MET A 162 -7.59 10.98 -10.80
N LEU A 163 -7.78 11.30 -12.08
CA LEU A 163 -7.13 12.45 -12.71
C LEU A 163 -7.53 13.77 -12.04
N MET A 164 -8.79 13.92 -11.64
CA MET A 164 -9.22 15.07 -10.83
C MET A 164 -8.52 15.10 -9.48
N ALA A 165 -8.38 13.97 -8.79
CA ALA A 165 -7.66 13.91 -7.52
C ALA A 165 -6.18 14.32 -7.67
N VAL A 166 -5.50 13.90 -8.75
CA VAL A 166 -4.12 14.33 -9.06
C VAL A 166 -4.05 15.85 -9.23
N VAL A 167 -4.98 16.45 -9.99
CA VAL A 167 -5.04 17.91 -10.17
C VAL A 167 -5.30 18.63 -8.84
N MET A 168 -6.17 18.10 -8.00
CA MET A 168 -6.47 18.66 -6.69
C MET A 168 -5.28 18.57 -5.75
N ALA A 169 -4.56 17.45 -5.76
CA ALA A 169 -3.32 17.28 -5.00
C ALA A 169 -2.24 18.25 -5.47
N PHE A 170 -2.13 18.49 -6.79
CA PHE A 170 -1.25 19.51 -7.33
C PHE A 170 -1.64 20.91 -6.84
N ALA A 171 -2.94 21.25 -6.80
CA ALA A 171 -3.40 22.52 -6.24
C ALA A 171 -3.03 22.66 -4.75
N VAL A 172 -3.18 21.61 -3.95
CA VAL A 172 -2.73 21.59 -2.55
C VAL A 172 -1.21 21.81 -2.47
N ASN A 173 -0.44 21.13 -3.31
CA ASN A 173 1.02 21.29 -3.35
C ASN A 173 1.43 22.74 -3.68
N VAL A 174 0.74 23.41 -4.60
CA VAL A 174 0.97 24.82 -4.91
C VAL A 174 0.67 25.72 -3.71
N ILE A 175 -0.47 25.51 -3.02
CA ILE A 175 -0.84 26.28 -1.82
C ILE A 175 0.23 26.14 -0.74
N VAL A 176 0.66 24.90 -0.47
CA VAL A 176 1.71 24.59 0.51
C VAL A 176 3.04 25.21 0.11
N SER A 177 3.40 25.16 -1.18
CA SER A 177 4.65 25.73 -1.71
C SER A 177 4.68 27.25 -1.58
N VAL A 178 3.57 27.93 -1.86
CA VAL A 178 3.43 29.38 -1.65
C VAL A 178 3.57 29.71 -0.16
N GLY A 179 2.87 28.98 0.71
CA GLY A 179 2.97 29.15 2.16
C GLY A 179 4.41 28.94 2.67
N ALA A 180 5.08 27.88 2.21
CA ALA A 180 6.46 27.58 2.57
C ALA A 180 7.43 28.66 2.09
N THR A 181 7.23 29.19 0.87
CA THR A 181 8.02 30.30 0.33
C THR A 181 7.85 31.57 1.17
N ILE A 182 6.61 31.90 1.54
CA ILE A 182 6.30 33.06 2.40
C ILE A 182 6.98 32.90 3.77
N LEU A 183 6.83 31.75 4.41
CA LEU A 183 7.48 31.44 5.69
C LEU A 183 9.01 31.52 5.58
N GLY A 184 9.56 31.01 4.48
CA GLY A 184 11.00 30.94 4.23
C GLY A 184 11.70 32.29 4.10
N PHE A 185 10.98 33.40 3.90
CA PHE A 185 11.58 34.74 3.89
C PHE A 185 12.13 35.18 5.25
N THR A 186 11.70 34.56 6.35
CA THR A 186 12.16 34.89 7.70
C THR A 186 12.85 33.69 8.35
N ILE A 187 13.87 33.93 9.18
CA ILE A 187 14.57 32.85 9.90
C ILE A 187 13.59 32.07 10.79
N VAL A 188 12.68 32.77 11.48
CA VAL A 188 11.67 32.15 12.34
C VAL A 188 10.63 31.39 11.52
N GLY A 189 10.16 31.96 10.39
CA GLY A 189 9.21 31.28 9.52
C GLY A 189 9.80 30.05 8.85
N TYR A 190 11.10 30.04 8.54
CA TYR A 190 11.78 28.85 8.01
C TYR A 190 11.69 27.65 8.98
N LEU A 191 11.75 27.89 10.30
CA LEU A 191 11.54 26.84 11.30
C LEU A 191 10.11 26.29 11.30
N ALA A 192 9.12 27.06 10.84
CA ALA A 192 7.73 26.62 10.73
C ALA A 192 7.45 25.83 9.44
N VAL A 193 8.36 25.83 8.45
CA VAL A 193 8.19 25.15 7.16
C VAL A 193 7.94 23.64 7.32
N PRO A 194 8.67 22.88 8.17
CA PRO A 194 8.41 21.46 8.35
C PRO A 194 7.01 21.15 8.91
N PHE A 195 6.47 22.02 9.76
CA PHE A 195 5.12 21.86 10.31
C PHE A 195 4.06 22.08 9.23
N LEU A 196 4.24 23.11 8.40
CA LEU A 196 3.37 23.36 7.24
C LEU A 196 3.48 22.23 6.22
N ALA A 197 4.68 21.76 5.94
CA ALA A 197 4.93 20.68 5.00
C ALA A 197 4.32 19.36 5.49
N PHE A 198 4.33 19.07 6.80
CA PHE A 198 3.64 17.92 7.36
C PHE A 198 2.13 17.96 7.09
N VAL A 199 1.46 19.08 7.39
CA VAL A 199 0.02 19.27 7.11
C VAL A 199 -0.25 19.18 5.61
N GLY A 200 0.57 19.85 4.80
CA GLY A 200 0.44 19.86 3.36
C GLY A 200 0.60 18.49 2.70
N GLN A 201 1.59 17.71 3.12
CA GLN A 201 1.82 16.37 2.61
C GLN A 201 0.71 15.40 3.04
N SER A 202 0.24 15.51 4.28
CA SER A 202 -0.93 14.73 4.70
C SER A 202 -2.18 15.10 3.89
N ALA A 203 -2.38 16.37 3.55
CA ALA A 203 -3.49 16.81 2.72
C ALA A 203 -3.41 16.23 1.30
N ILE A 204 -2.21 16.20 0.70
CA ILE A 204 -1.97 15.54 -0.60
C ILE A 204 -2.31 14.06 -0.51
N MET A 205 -1.81 13.37 0.52
CA MET A 205 -2.03 11.95 0.71
C MET A 205 -3.51 11.61 0.96
N TYR A 206 -4.23 12.49 1.65
CA TYR A 206 -5.67 12.39 1.82
C TYR A 206 -6.42 12.51 0.50
N VAL A 207 -6.04 13.48 -0.35
CA VAL A 207 -6.64 13.64 -1.68
C VAL A 207 -6.35 12.44 -2.56
N TRP A 208 -5.13 11.91 -2.53
CA TRP A 208 -4.76 10.68 -3.25
C TRP A 208 -5.56 9.47 -2.77
N GLY A 209 -5.67 9.29 -1.44
CA GLY A 209 -6.43 8.19 -0.85
C GLY A 209 -7.90 8.23 -1.26
N ARG A 210 -8.56 9.40 -1.14
CA ARG A 210 -9.97 9.54 -1.56
C ARG A 210 -10.14 9.32 -3.07
N GLY A 211 -9.31 9.96 -3.87
CA GLY A 211 -9.37 9.81 -5.33
C GLY A 211 -9.18 8.37 -5.79
N PHE A 212 -8.24 7.65 -5.16
CA PHE A 212 -8.03 6.24 -5.42
C PHE A 212 -9.21 5.40 -4.95
N ALA A 213 -9.76 5.65 -3.76
CA ALA A 213 -10.92 4.91 -3.25
C ALA A 213 -12.14 5.07 -4.15
N ASP A 214 -12.48 6.30 -4.52
CA ASP A 214 -13.63 6.61 -5.38
C ASP A 214 -13.45 5.97 -6.78
N ALA A 215 -12.26 6.09 -7.36
CA ALA A 215 -11.96 5.51 -8.67
C ALA A 215 -11.90 3.97 -8.66
N TYR A 216 -11.45 3.39 -7.54
CA TYR A 216 -11.42 1.93 -7.36
C TYR A 216 -12.84 1.38 -7.23
N GLU A 217 -13.70 2.03 -6.45
CA GLU A 217 -15.10 1.63 -6.29
C GLU A 217 -15.90 1.78 -7.60
N GLU A 218 -15.62 2.81 -8.41
CA GLU A 218 -16.21 2.99 -9.74
C GLU A 218 -15.86 1.84 -10.70
N GLU A 219 -14.62 1.34 -10.66
CA GLU A 219 -14.12 0.28 -11.54
C GLU A 219 -14.53 -1.13 -11.06
N TYR A 220 -14.42 -1.40 -9.75
CA TYR A 220 -14.56 -2.74 -9.19
C TYR A 220 -15.87 -2.96 -8.42
N GLY A 221 -16.66 -1.91 -8.16
CA GLY A 221 -17.95 -1.99 -7.46
C GLY A 221 -17.86 -2.25 -5.95
N GLU A 222 -16.65 -2.18 -5.38
CA GLU A 222 -16.40 -2.37 -3.95
C GLU A 222 -15.35 -1.38 -3.41
N PRO A 223 -15.42 -1.00 -2.12
CA PRO A 223 -14.40 -0.17 -1.49
C PRO A 223 -13.01 -0.84 -1.49
N PRO A 224 -11.92 -0.04 -1.53
CA PRO A 224 -10.56 -0.56 -1.53
C PRO A 224 -10.18 -1.27 -0.22
N LEU A 225 -10.72 -0.86 0.92
CA LEU A 225 -10.56 -1.52 2.21
C LEU A 225 -11.90 -1.56 2.94
N ALA A 226 -12.15 -2.64 3.68
CA ALA A 226 -13.31 -2.70 4.55
C ALA A 226 -13.18 -1.67 5.68
N PRO A 227 -14.26 -0.97 6.07
CA PRO A 227 -14.26 -0.15 7.27
C PRO A 227 -13.89 -1.01 8.48
N THR A 228 -13.14 -0.45 9.43
CA THR A 228 -12.96 -1.09 10.72
C THR A 228 -14.30 -1.05 11.44
N THR A 229 -15.18 -2.02 11.20
CA THR A 229 -16.35 -2.19 12.07
C THR A 229 -15.78 -2.41 13.46
N ALA A 230 -16.12 -1.53 14.41
CA ALA A 230 -15.93 -1.75 15.82
C ALA A 230 -16.80 -2.93 16.27
N THR A 231 -16.54 -4.11 15.74
CA THR A 231 -17.08 -5.36 16.23
C THR A 231 -16.28 -5.64 17.49
N GLY A 232 -16.94 -5.46 18.63
CA GLY A 232 -16.44 -5.88 19.93
C GLY A 232 -15.98 -7.33 19.90
N GLY A 233 -14.69 -7.52 19.63
CA GLY A 233 -13.97 -8.75 19.85
C GLY A 233 -13.41 -8.68 21.25
N THR A 234 -14.23 -9.05 22.23
CA THR A 234 -13.73 -9.59 23.50
C THR A 234 -12.64 -10.60 23.14
N HIS A 235 -11.42 -10.36 23.61
CA HIS A 235 -10.40 -11.41 23.66
C HIS A 235 -11.03 -12.59 24.41
N GLY A 236 -11.44 -13.59 23.64
CA GLY A 236 -11.92 -14.87 24.13
C GLY A 236 -10.82 -15.53 24.93
N SER A 237 -10.78 -15.20 26.21
CA SER A 237 -10.08 -15.95 27.23
C SER A 237 -10.91 -17.21 27.47
N GLY A 238 -10.69 -18.23 26.65
CA GLY A 238 -11.27 -19.57 26.79
C GLY A 238 -10.19 -20.60 27.15
N PRO A 239 -10.49 -21.58 28.02
CA PRO A 239 -9.63 -21.85 29.16
C PRO A 239 -8.79 -23.13 29.06
N ALA A 240 -7.95 -23.25 30.09
CA ALA A 240 -7.04 -24.34 30.39
C ALA A 240 -7.60 -25.76 30.18
N THR A 241 -6.68 -26.62 29.77
CA THR A 241 -6.76 -28.07 29.75
C THR A 241 -7.06 -28.64 31.15
N THR A 242 -8.13 -29.43 31.29
CA THR A 242 -8.28 -30.38 32.40
C THR A 242 -8.97 -31.64 31.91
N GLY A 243 -8.40 -32.79 32.26
CA GLY A 243 -8.86 -34.11 31.86
C GLY A 243 -9.90 -34.77 32.77
N THR A 244 -10.36 -35.92 32.28
CA THR A 244 -10.79 -37.14 32.99
C THR A 244 -11.90 -37.05 34.04
N THR A 245 -13.11 -37.51 33.70
CA THR A 245 -13.79 -38.76 34.20
C THR A 245 -15.28 -38.77 33.79
N PRO A 246 -15.89 -39.95 33.55
CA PRO A 246 -17.32 -40.08 33.31
C PRO A 246 -18.07 -40.44 34.61
N SER A 247 -19.19 -39.77 34.90
CA SER A 247 -20.13 -40.18 35.95
C SER A 247 -21.56 -40.18 35.43
N VAL A 248 -22.12 -41.38 35.50
CA VAL A 248 -23.51 -41.80 35.34
C VAL A 248 -24.41 -41.10 36.36
N ASP A 249 -25.60 -40.65 35.94
CA ASP A 249 -26.90 -40.89 36.60
C ASP A 249 -27.97 -39.90 36.09
N GLU A 250 -28.91 -40.40 35.28
CA GLU A 250 -30.21 -39.76 35.05
C GLU A 250 -31.27 -40.86 34.96
N PRO A 251 -32.35 -40.83 35.78
CA PRO A 251 -33.48 -41.71 35.55
C PRO A 251 -34.81 -40.96 35.33
N ILE A 252 -35.71 -41.72 34.70
CA ILE A 252 -37.18 -41.68 34.71
C ILE A 252 -37.83 -41.22 33.40
N GLY A 253 -38.51 -42.17 32.75
CA GLY A 253 -39.55 -41.92 31.74
C GLY A 253 -39.93 -43.15 30.93
N ASP A 254 -40.74 -44.04 31.51
CA ASP A 254 -41.36 -45.23 30.90
C ASP A 254 -42.17 -44.93 29.62
N SER A 255 -42.06 -45.79 28.59
CA SER A 255 -43.20 -46.31 27.82
C SER A 255 -42.79 -47.40 26.83
N ASP A 256 -43.14 -48.63 27.20
CA ASP A 256 -43.79 -49.69 26.39
C ASP A 256 -43.33 -50.05 24.96
N THR A 257 -42.95 -51.33 24.88
CA THR A 257 -43.35 -52.38 23.92
C THR A 257 -42.54 -52.70 22.64
N ASP A 258 -42.26 -54.01 22.55
CA ASP A 258 -42.09 -54.90 21.39
C ASP A 258 -40.73 -55.07 20.68
N GLN A 259 -40.08 -56.21 20.98
CA GLN A 259 -39.12 -56.96 20.14
C GLN A 259 -39.87 -57.75 19.01
N PRO A 260 -39.24 -58.51 18.06
CA PRO A 260 -37.82 -58.92 17.92
C PRO A 260 -37.23 -58.96 16.46
N SER A 261 -35.95 -59.36 16.38
CA SER A 261 -35.24 -60.07 15.27
C SER A 261 -34.87 -59.23 14.03
N TRP A 262 -33.63 -59.22 13.54
CA TRP A 262 -32.87 -60.35 13.00
C TRP A 262 -31.35 -60.12 13.08
N SER A 263 -30.63 -61.21 13.34
CA SER A 263 -29.21 -61.42 13.05
C SER A 263 -28.98 -61.60 11.55
N ASP A 264 -27.87 -61.09 11.02
CA ASP A 264 -27.04 -61.92 10.14
C ASP A 264 -25.58 -61.46 10.18
N ASP A 265 -24.74 -62.42 10.49
CA ASP A 265 -23.29 -62.38 10.44
C ASP A 265 -22.83 -62.40 8.97
N THR A 266 -21.74 -61.70 8.65
CA THR A 266 -20.62 -62.34 7.94
C THR A 266 -19.35 -61.54 8.14
N ASP A 267 -18.39 -62.26 8.72
CA ASP A 267 -16.98 -61.99 8.85
C ASP A 267 -16.24 -61.78 7.52
N GLU A 268 -15.03 -61.24 7.67
CA GLU A 268 -13.77 -61.65 7.03
C GLU A 268 -12.95 -60.49 6.46
N SER A 269 -12.12 -59.94 7.35
CA SER A 269 -10.66 -59.92 7.25
C SER A 269 -9.97 -59.81 5.89
N GLY A 270 -8.95 -58.95 5.82
CA GLY A 270 -7.74 -59.31 5.08
C GLY A 270 -6.95 -58.17 4.45
N PHE A 271 -6.03 -57.61 5.24
CA PHE A 271 -4.90 -56.77 4.82
C PHE A 271 -4.04 -57.38 3.69
N GLY A 272 -3.41 -56.52 2.87
CA GLY A 272 -1.99 -56.74 2.48
C GLY A 272 -1.56 -56.56 1.00
N THR A 273 -1.00 -55.39 0.70
CA THR A 273 0.24 -55.08 -0.07
C THR A 273 0.73 -55.92 -1.27
N SER A 274 1.11 -55.23 -2.37
CA SER A 274 2.36 -55.32 -3.20
C SER A 274 2.08 -54.70 -4.59
N ALA A 275 2.84 -53.74 -5.15
CA ALA A 275 4.24 -53.75 -5.64
C ALA A 275 4.45 -54.60 -6.92
N TRP A 276 5.38 -54.12 -7.79
CA TRP A 276 5.91 -54.65 -9.07
C TRP A 276 5.17 -54.14 -10.33
N ASP A 277 5.77 -53.24 -11.14
CA ASP A 277 6.85 -53.44 -12.14
C ASP A 277 6.41 -54.31 -13.33
N ASP A 278 6.52 -53.79 -14.58
CA ASP A 278 7.48 -54.24 -15.60
C ASP A 278 7.14 -53.75 -17.04
N ALA A 279 8.17 -53.77 -17.91
CA ALA A 279 8.28 -53.51 -19.37
C ALA A 279 8.59 -52.04 -19.77
N GLY A 280 9.79 -51.64 -20.21
CA GLY A 280 10.84 -52.33 -20.97
C GLY A 280 10.46 -52.40 -22.47
N ASP A 281 11.29 -52.19 -23.48
CA ASP A 281 12.68 -51.75 -23.67
C ASP A 281 12.90 -51.65 -25.23
N GLY A 282 13.98 -51.03 -25.71
CA GLY A 282 14.52 -51.22 -27.08
C GLY A 282 14.43 -50.03 -28.06
N ASP A 283 15.48 -49.21 -28.21
CA ASP A 283 16.71 -49.40 -29.02
C ASP A 283 16.53 -49.26 -30.54
N SER A 284 17.16 -48.24 -31.13
CA SER A 284 18.19 -48.38 -32.18
C SER A 284 18.42 -47.05 -32.91
N GLY A 285 19.68 -46.62 -32.95
CA GLY A 285 20.10 -45.44 -33.68
C GLY A 285 20.31 -45.64 -35.18
N ARG A 286 20.86 -44.57 -35.77
CA ARG A 286 21.68 -44.53 -37.00
C ARG A 286 20.91 -44.56 -38.34
N ARG A 287 20.90 -43.43 -39.05
CA ARG A 287 21.70 -43.14 -40.27
C ARG A 287 21.06 -42.05 -41.16
N ARG A 288 21.96 -41.15 -41.59
CA ARG A 288 21.92 -40.21 -42.73
C ARG A 288 21.13 -38.92 -42.57
#